data_AF-A0A2G4IY09-F1
#
_entry.id   AF-A0A2G4IY09-F1
#
_cell.length_a   1.000
_cell.length_b   1.000
_cell.length_c   1.000
_cell.angle_alpha   90.00
_cell.angle_beta   90.00
_cell.angle_gamma   90.00
#
_symmetry.space_group_name_H-M   'P 1'
#
loop_
_entity.id
_entity.type
_entity.pdbx_description
1 polymer ?
#
loop_
_entity_poly.entity_id
_entity_poly.type
_entity_poly.pdbx_seq_one_letter_code
_entity_poly.pdbx_strand_id
1 'polypeptide(L)'
;MIVPVAISYNTFVVMVGVAGVGFAAGVIGCLSVLRRRALVGDAAAHATLIGVACAFLATGRRDLSLLLAGALVSAIASLGLLVLLRCWTRTRDDAATAIVQSVSFGLGITLISGITARGIANGAGLEQFLLGHTAALTAGDAILLGLVSCAAVALLLLGLKEATLVAFDASFAAATGWPVLLLDYGLVALVAVMMVVGLPAAGAVLVTALVVIPPVAARQWTDRVSTMLLLSGLFGLFSAVVGVLTSALVPRLATGPMVVLVAASIVTLSFFCAPVRGWLARAIRLRQVQRSWAEGRVLTVAQECATSADASTQMLFLAGTFAEQDVRLRVACDDGGRNRDTSRAWRQLVDRKWIERFPRAATLTTHSSAPGCQTSPALWQLTQVGREKALERARRLRLWDDVFAVSRDDAREFLTIDLPAPEAVLTAARLAVIQAAVADR
;
A
#
# COMPACT_ATOMS: atom_id res chain seq x y z
N MET A 1 -9.35 36.01 18.54
CA MET A 1 -8.68 36.95 17.62
C MET A 1 -8.56 36.27 16.26
N ILE A 2 -9.64 36.30 15.48
CA ILE A 2 -9.70 35.74 14.13
C ILE A 2 -9.29 36.88 13.21
N VAL A 3 -8.03 36.89 12.78
CA VAL A 3 -7.52 37.89 11.85
C VAL A 3 -8.26 37.70 10.52
N PRO A 4 -8.90 38.73 9.94
CA PRO A 4 -9.52 38.62 8.63
C PRO A 4 -8.40 38.38 7.62
N VAL A 5 -8.42 37.20 7.00
CA VAL A 5 -7.43 36.76 6.03
C VAL A 5 -7.65 37.55 4.73
N ALA A 6 -7.08 38.75 4.65
CA ALA A 6 -6.84 39.40 3.37
C ALA A 6 -5.67 38.68 2.71
N ILE A 7 -5.96 37.61 1.95
CA ILE A 7 -4.93 36.91 1.16
C ILE A 7 -4.35 37.94 0.19
N SER A 8 -3.08 38.28 0.39
CA SER A 8 -2.39 39.15 -0.55
C SER A 8 -2.35 38.49 -1.94
N TYR A 9 -2.44 39.28 -3.01
CA TYR A 9 -2.41 38.76 -4.38
C TYR A 9 -1.20 37.84 -4.61
N ASN A 10 -0.03 38.20 -4.07
CA ASN A 10 1.17 37.37 -4.17
C ASN A 10 1.01 36.01 -3.47
N THR A 11 0.43 35.98 -2.26
CA THR A 11 0.16 34.72 -1.54
C THR A 11 -0.75 33.79 -2.33
N PHE A 12 -1.78 34.32 -3.01
CA PHE A 12 -2.68 33.52 -3.83
C PHE A 12 -1.96 32.92 -5.05
N VAL A 13 -1.20 33.72 -5.79
CA VAL A 13 -0.45 33.26 -6.97
C VAL A 13 0.60 32.22 -6.59
N VAL A 14 1.33 32.44 -5.49
CA VAL A 14 2.30 31.46 -4.96
C VAL A 14 1.59 30.16 -4.55
N MET A 15 0.46 30.24 -3.86
CA MET A 15 -0.31 29.07 -3.47
C MET A 15 -0.73 28.23 -4.69
N VAL A 16 -1.22 28.87 -5.76
CA VAL A 16 -1.60 28.17 -7.01
C VAL A 16 -0.39 27.53 -7.69
N GLY A 17 0.75 28.24 -7.75
CA GLY A 17 1.99 27.69 -8.32
C GLY A 17 2.49 26.47 -7.55
N VAL A 18 2.56 26.56 -6.21
CA VAL A 18 3.01 25.46 -5.33
C VAL A 18 2.00 24.29 -5.36
N ALA A 19 0.70 24.57 -5.44
CA ALA A 19 -0.34 23.56 -5.62
C ALA A 19 -0.17 22.80 -6.94
N GLY A 20 0.17 23.51 -8.04
CA GLY A 20 0.48 22.91 -9.33
C GLY A 20 1.72 22.02 -9.29
N VAL A 21 2.79 22.46 -8.60
CA VAL A 21 3.98 21.65 -8.36
C VAL A 21 3.63 20.39 -7.55
N GLY A 22 2.84 20.52 -6.49
CA GLY A 22 2.39 19.40 -5.66
C GLY A 22 1.55 18.38 -6.44
N PHE A 23 0.64 18.86 -7.30
CA PHE A 23 -0.13 18.02 -8.20
C PHE A 23 0.78 17.26 -9.17
N ALA A 24 1.68 17.97 -9.85
CA ALA A 24 2.59 17.39 -10.83
C ALA A 24 3.56 16.37 -10.20
N ALA A 25 4.12 16.69 -9.02
CA ALA A 25 4.99 15.79 -8.26
C ALA A 25 4.26 14.49 -7.88
N GLY A 26 3.01 14.59 -7.42
CA GLY A 26 2.18 13.42 -7.11
C GLY A 26 1.88 12.57 -8.36
N VAL A 27 1.52 13.20 -9.48
CA VAL A 27 1.22 12.47 -10.73
C VAL A 27 2.46 11.77 -11.28
N ILE A 28 3.58 12.48 -11.42
CA ILE A 28 4.83 11.95 -11.97
C ILE A 28 5.43 10.88 -11.03
N GLY A 29 5.29 11.08 -9.73
CA GLY A 29 5.72 10.13 -8.70
C GLY A 29 5.02 8.77 -8.77
N CYS A 30 3.78 8.69 -9.28
CA CYS A 30 3.07 7.41 -9.40
C CYS A 30 3.84 6.36 -10.18
N LEU A 31 4.38 6.73 -11.34
CA LEU A 31 5.12 5.81 -12.21
C LEU A 31 6.48 5.44 -11.62
N SER A 32 7.13 6.38 -10.92
CA SER A 32 8.38 6.11 -10.18
C SER A 32 8.16 5.07 -9.05
N VAL A 33 7.06 5.20 -8.30
CA VAL A 33 6.68 4.25 -7.25
C VAL A 33 6.30 2.89 -7.82
N LEU A 34 5.54 2.84 -8.93
CA LEU A 34 5.18 1.58 -9.60
C LEU A 34 6.41 0.81 -10.08
N ARG A 35 7.44 1.51 -10.56
CA ARG A 35 8.73 0.92 -10.97
C ARG A 35 9.67 0.52 -9.85
N ARG A 36 9.29 0.73 -8.58
CA ARG A 36 10.18 0.54 -7.41
C ARG A 36 11.46 1.39 -7.47
N ARG A 37 11.40 2.57 -8.09
CA ARG A 37 12.54 3.50 -8.25
C ARG A 37 12.29 4.85 -7.56
N ALA A 38 11.53 4.81 -6.46
CA ALA A 38 11.16 6.00 -5.69
C ALA A 38 12.38 6.81 -5.19
N LEU A 39 13.51 6.15 -4.91
CA LEU A 39 14.73 6.76 -4.38
C LEU A 39 15.56 7.53 -5.43
N VAL A 40 15.28 7.36 -6.73
CA VAL A 40 16.05 8.06 -7.77
C VAL A 40 15.81 9.57 -7.72
N GLY A 41 14.60 9.98 -7.34
CA GLY A 41 14.30 11.39 -7.11
C GLY A 41 15.10 12.00 -5.96
N ASP A 42 15.41 11.21 -4.93
CA ASP A 42 16.21 11.65 -3.78
C ASP A 42 17.68 11.86 -4.16
N ALA A 43 18.25 10.93 -4.92
CA ALA A 43 19.59 11.10 -5.50
C ALA A 43 19.68 12.35 -6.39
N ALA A 44 18.67 12.60 -7.23
CA ALA A 44 18.61 13.80 -8.07
C ALA A 44 18.51 15.09 -7.24
N ALA A 45 17.73 15.10 -6.15
CA ALA A 45 17.59 16.25 -5.27
C ALA A 45 18.94 16.62 -4.63
N HIS A 46 19.72 15.66 -4.16
CA HIS A 46 21.06 15.94 -3.62
C HIS A 46 22.08 16.35 -4.69
N ALA A 47 21.94 15.85 -5.92
CA ALA A 47 22.75 16.33 -7.05
C ALA A 47 22.47 17.78 -7.43
N THR A 48 21.28 18.31 -7.15
CA THR A 48 21.00 19.74 -7.39
C THR A 48 21.92 20.66 -6.58
N LEU A 49 22.39 20.23 -5.40
CA LEU A 49 23.29 21.00 -4.54
C LEU A 49 24.59 21.38 -5.26
N ILE A 50 25.21 20.41 -5.94
CA ILE A 50 26.41 20.65 -6.75
C ILE A 50 26.09 21.65 -7.86
N GLY A 51 24.96 21.46 -8.55
CA GLY A 51 24.55 22.31 -9.67
C GLY A 51 24.33 23.76 -9.28
N VAL A 52 23.63 24.00 -8.17
CA VAL A 52 23.39 25.34 -7.62
C VAL A 52 24.71 26.00 -7.22
N ALA A 53 25.61 25.27 -6.56
CA ALA A 53 26.90 25.80 -6.14
C ALA A 53 27.82 26.12 -7.34
N CYS A 54 27.88 25.23 -8.33
CA CYS A 54 28.66 25.44 -9.56
C CYS A 54 28.10 26.60 -10.40
N ALA A 55 26.77 26.72 -10.52
CA ALA A 55 26.15 27.84 -11.24
C ALA A 55 26.45 29.18 -10.56
N PHE A 56 26.37 29.23 -9.24
CA PHE A 56 26.73 30.41 -8.46
C PHE A 56 28.21 30.79 -8.65
N LEU A 57 29.13 29.81 -8.59
CA LEU A 57 30.56 30.05 -8.84
C LEU A 57 30.84 30.57 -10.25
N ALA A 58 30.10 30.10 -11.25
CA ALA A 58 30.29 30.51 -12.64
C ALA A 58 29.76 31.91 -12.96
N THR A 59 28.63 32.32 -12.36
CA THR A 59 27.98 33.60 -12.68
C THR A 59 28.13 34.69 -11.61
N GLY A 60 28.39 34.34 -10.36
CA GLY A 60 28.47 35.29 -9.24
C GLY A 60 27.15 36.01 -8.93
N ARG A 61 26.02 35.58 -9.51
CA ARG A 61 24.70 36.19 -9.37
C ARG A 61 23.71 35.21 -8.75
N ARG A 62 22.73 35.76 -8.00
CA ARG A 62 21.64 35.00 -7.36
C ARG A 62 20.35 35.12 -8.19
N ASP A 63 20.43 34.76 -9.46
CA ASP A 63 19.25 34.71 -10.32
C ASP A 63 18.63 33.31 -10.28
N LEU A 64 17.32 33.25 -9.98
CA LEU A 64 16.60 31.98 -9.80
C LEU A 64 16.71 31.06 -11.02
N SER A 65 16.52 31.62 -12.22
CA SER A 65 16.58 30.89 -13.49
C SER A 65 17.95 30.26 -13.74
N LEU A 66 19.03 30.96 -13.43
CA LEU A 66 20.41 30.48 -13.58
C LEU A 66 20.73 29.37 -12.57
N LEU A 67 20.32 29.54 -11.31
CA LEU A 67 20.51 28.51 -10.28
C LEU A 67 19.70 27.25 -10.60
N LEU A 68 18.46 27.39 -11.08
CA LEU A 68 17.64 26.26 -11.52
C LEU A 68 18.22 25.57 -12.75
N ALA A 69 18.77 26.31 -13.71
CA ALA A 69 19.45 25.73 -14.87
C ALA A 69 20.68 24.90 -14.43
N GLY A 70 21.51 25.42 -13.53
CA GLY A 70 22.63 24.67 -12.94
C GLY A 70 22.19 23.43 -12.18
N ALA A 71 21.16 23.56 -11.36
CA ALA A 71 20.54 22.45 -10.65
C ALA A 71 20.06 21.35 -11.61
N LEU A 72 19.42 21.73 -12.72
CA LEU A 72 18.93 20.82 -13.74
C LEU A 72 20.06 20.08 -14.45
N VAL A 73 21.11 20.79 -14.88
CA VAL A 73 22.27 20.18 -15.53
C VAL A 73 22.93 19.15 -14.61
N SER A 74 23.12 19.50 -13.33
CA SER A 74 23.71 18.58 -12.36
C SER A 74 22.81 17.39 -12.05
N ALA A 75 21.49 17.62 -11.93
CA ALA A 75 20.53 16.53 -11.74
C ALA A 75 20.56 15.55 -12.92
N ILE A 76 20.53 16.04 -14.16
CA ILE A 76 20.63 15.20 -15.36
C ILE A 76 21.99 14.48 -15.42
N ALA A 77 23.09 15.15 -15.08
CA ALA A 77 24.41 14.54 -15.02
C ALA A 77 24.46 13.39 -13.98
N SER A 78 23.82 13.56 -12.83
CA SER A 78 23.73 12.51 -11.80
C SER A 78 22.90 11.31 -12.25
N LEU A 79 21.85 11.53 -13.04
CA LEU A 79 21.08 10.47 -13.68
C LEU A 79 21.93 9.70 -14.68
N GLY A 80 22.70 10.40 -15.52
CA GLY A 80 23.64 9.77 -16.45
C GLY A 80 24.68 8.92 -15.73
N LEU A 81 25.24 9.44 -14.62
CA LEU A 81 26.15 8.70 -13.75
C LEU A 81 25.47 7.46 -13.16
N LEU A 82 24.24 7.58 -12.67
CA LEU A 82 23.47 6.46 -12.12
C LEU A 82 23.27 5.34 -13.15
N VAL A 83 22.95 5.69 -14.39
CA VAL A 83 22.80 4.68 -15.45
C VAL A 83 24.13 4.10 -15.87
N LEU A 84 25.19 4.90 -15.94
CA LEU A 84 26.54 4.40 -16.22
C LEU A 84 26.97 3.37 -15.17
N LEU A 85 26.74 3.66 -13.88
CA LEU A 85 27.01 2.70 -12.80
C LEU A 85 26.23 1.40 -12.99
N ARG A 86 24.95 1.47 -13.36
CA ARG A 86 24.12 0.28 -13.59
C ARG A 86 24.59 -0.55 -14.78
N CYS A 87 25.03 0.10 -15.86
CA CYS A 87 25.52 -0.59 -17.05
C CYS A 87 26.88 -1.25 -16.82
N TRP A 88 27.76 -0.60 -16.04
CA TRP A 88 29.14 -1.05 -15.86
C TRP A 88 29.36 -1.92 -14.61
N THR A 89 28.48 -1.84 -13.60
CA THR A 89 28.62 -2.61 -12.37
C THR A 89 27.39 -3.45 -12.09
N ARG A 90 27.61 -4.67 -11.57
CA ARG A 90 26.54 -5.58 -11.13
C ARG A 90 26.04 -5.25 -9.73
N THR A 91 25.86 -3.96 -9.44
CA THR A 91 25.40 -3.45 -8.14
C THR A 91 23.87 -3.40 -8.09
N ARG A 92 23.28 -3.53 -6.90
CA ARG A 92 21.83 -3.36 -6.73
C ARG A 92 21.45 -1.91 -7.00
N ASP A 93 20.30 -1.69 -7.66
CA ASP A 93 19.77 -0.37 -8.00
C ASP A 93 19.77 0.60 -6.80
N ASP A 94 19.38 0.12 -5.62
CA ASP A 94 19.31 0.91 -4.38
C ASP A 94 20.71 1.34 -3.88
N ALA A 95 21.71 0.49 -4.07
CA ALA A 95 23.10 0.79 -3.69
C ALA A 95 23.69 1.85 -4.62
N ALA A 96 23.43 1.75 -5.92
CA ALA A 96 23.88 2.75 -6.89
C ALA A 96 23.27 4.13 -6.61
N THR A 97 21.97 4.20 -6.28
CA THR A 97 21.33 5.47 -5.89
C THR A 97 21.93 6.05 -4.61
N ALA A 98 22.21 5.21 -3.61
CA ALA A 98 22.79 5.66 -2.34
C ALA A 98 24.22 6.21 -2.50
N ILE A 99 25.03 5.58 -3.37
CA ILE A 99 26.39 6.05 -3.67
C ILE A 99 26.34 7.41 -4.36
N VAL A 100 25.56 7.55 -5.44
CA VAL A 100 25.42 8.82 -6.17
C VAL A 100 24.90 9.92 -5.26
N GLN A 101 23.91 9.62 -4.43
CA GLN A 101 23.37 10.54 -3.43
C GLN A 101 24.42 11.01 -2.41
N SER A 102 25.16 10.07 -1.81
CA SER A 102 26.13 10.38 -0.75
C SER A 102 27.29 11.23 -1.28
N VAL A 103 27.82 10.87 -2.46
CA VAL A 103 28.89 11.65 -3.12
C VAL A 103 28.38 13.02 -3.53
N SER A 104 27.17 13.09 -4.09
CA SER A 104 26.59 14.36 -4.52
C SER A 104 26.35 15.32 -3.37
N PHE A 105 25.82 14.80 -2.26
CA PHE A 105 25.58 15.57 -1.04
C PHE A 105 26.90 16.07 -0.44
N GLY A 106 27.91 15.20 -0.28
CA GLY A 106 29.21 15.57 0.27
C GLY A 106 29.92 16.63 -0.56
N LEU A 107 29.95 16.47 -1.89
CA LEU A 107 30.52 17.47 -2.79
C LEU A 107 29.72 18.77 -2.77
N GLY A 108 28.39 18.70 -2.82
CA GLY A 108 27.52 19.87 -2.79
C GLY A 108 27.72 20.71 -1.53
N ILE A 109 27.72 20.08 -0.35
CA ILE A 109 27.94 20.77 0.92
C ILE A 109 29.36 21.34 0.99
N THR A 110 30.40 20.60 0.58
CA THR A 110 31.78 21.15 0.61
C THR A 110 31.95 22.36 -0.31
N LEU A 111 31.32 22.37 -1.48
CA LEU A 111 31.26 23.53 -2.38
C LEU A 111 30.56 24.73 -1.72
N ILE A 112 29.37 24.53 -1.15
CA ILE A 112 28.57 25.59 -0.53
C ILE A 112 29.27 26.16 0.72
N SER A 113 29.77 25.29 1.60
CA SER A 113 30.53 25.70 2.78
C SER A 113 31.84 26.40 2.40
N GLY A 114 32.49 25.99 1.30
CA GLY A 114 33.68 26.67 0.78
C GLY A 114 33.40 28.09 0.26
N ILE A 115 32.26 28.29 -0.42
CA ILE A 115 31.81 29.61 -0.92
C ILE A 115 31.55 30.57 0.24
N THR A 116 30.85 30.09 1.27
CA THR A 116 30.51 30.89 2.46
C THR A 116 31.75 31.22 3.29
N ALA A 117 32.65 30.25 3.51
CA ALA A 117 33.89 30.45 4.26
C ALA A 117 34.84 31.47 3.60
N ARG A 118 34.85 31.55 2.26
CA ARG A 118 35.67 32.52 1.51
C ARG A 118 35.05 33.93 1.45
N GLY A 119 33.86 34.14 2.00
CA GLY A 119 33.20 35.44 2.04
C GLY A 119 32.85 36.00 0.66
N ILE A 120 32.55 35.13 -0.33
CA ILE A 120 32.16 35.57 -1.67
C ILE A 120 30.85 36.37 -1.56
N ALA A 121 30.83 37.58 -2.14
CA ALA A 121 29.66 38.44 -2.15
C ALA A 121 28.42 37.68 -2.67
N ASN A 122 27.27 37.84 -2.00
CA ASN A 122 26.01 37.14 -2.29
C ASN A 122 25.98 35.61 -2.04
N GLY A 123 27.04 35.02 -1.46
CA GLY A 123 27.07 33.58 -1.12
C GLY A 123 26.28 33.18 0.14
N ALA A 124 25.91 34.15 0.98
CA ALA A 124 25.17 33.90 2.22
C ALA A 124 23.71 33.47 1.92
N GLY A 125 23.24 32.44 2.63
CA GLY A 125 21.85 31.96 2.55
C GLY A 125 21.54 31.03 1.37
N LEU A 126 22.56 30.49 0.68
CA LEU A 126 22.36 29.47 -0.35
C LEU A 126 21.79 28.17 0.25
N GLU A 127 22.22 27.81 1.46
CA GLU A 127 21.64 26.68 2.22
C GLU A 127 20.15 26.89 2.50
N GLN A 128 19.76 28.13 2.81
CA GLN A 128 18.37 28.48 3.11
C GLN A 128 17.49 28.48 1.86
N PHE A 129 18.07 28.74 0.68
CA PHE A 129 17.40 28.54 -0.60
C PHE A 129 17.11 27.06 -0.87
N LEU A 130 18.04 26.18 -0.54
CA LEU A 130 17.92 24.72 -0.74
C LEU A 130 16.93 24.06 0.21
N LEU A 131 16.78 24.62 1.42
CA LEU A 131 15.77 24.22 2.41
C LEU A 131 14.36 24.76 2.08
N GLY A 132 14.22 25.57 1.03
CA GLY A 132 12.96 26.15 0.58
C GLY A 132 12.63 27.45 1.32
N HIS A 133 12.44 28.54 0.57
CA HIS A 133 12.05 29.84 1.12
C HIS A 133 10.93 30.47 0.29
N THR A 134 9.72 29.99 0.50
CA THR A 134 8.50 30.49 -0.17
C THR A 134 8.21 31.97 0.08
N ALA A 135 8.68 32.52 1.20
CA ALA A 135 8.52 33.94 1.49
C ALA A 135 9.29 34.85 0.52
N ALA A 136 10.30 34.33 -0.20
CA ALA A 136 11.03 35.05 -1.23
C ALA A 136 10.53 34.79 -2.66
N LEU A 137 9.50 33.96 -2.85
CA LEU A 137 8.93 33.73 -4.18
C LEU A 137 8.16 34.96 -4.67
N THR A 138 8.51 35.41 -5.86
CA THR A 138 7.72 36.42 -6.57
C THR A 138 6.57 35.78 -7.34
N ALA A 139 5.56 36.57 -7.69
CA ALA A 139 4.45 36.10 -8.52
C ALA A 139 4.94 35.56 -9.88
N GLY A 140 6.00 36.16 -10.45
CA GLY A 140 6.61 35.69 -11.70
C GLY A 140 7.23 34.30 -11.58
N ASP A 141 7.94 34.05 -10.47
CA ASP A 141 8.52 32.73 -10.19
C ASP A 141 7.43 31.67 -10.03
N ALA A 142 6.35 31.98 -9.31
CA ALA A 142 5.24 31.06 -9.13
C ALA A 142 4.54 30.69 -10.45
N ILE A 143 4.40 31.65 -11.38
CA ILE A 143 3.85 31.40 -12.72
C ILE A 143 4.78 30.47 -13.52
N LEU A 144 6.11 30.71 -13.48
CA LEU A 144 7.09 29.86 -14.13
C LEU A 144 7.01 28.42 -13.59
N LEU A 145 6.97 28.24 -12.28
CA LEU A 145 6.84 26.93 -11.64
C LEU A 145 5.55 26.22 -12.06
N GLY A 146 4.44 26.95 -12.09
CA GLY A 146 3.14 26.42 -12.54
C GLY A 146 3.16 25.98 -14.01
N LEU A 147 3.74 26.80 -14.90
CA LEU A 147 3.89 26.48 -16.33
C LEU A 147 4.73 25.23 -16.56
N VAL A 148 5.90 25.14 -15.93
CA VAL A 148 6.78 23.97 -16.09
C VAL A 148 6.13 22.72 -15.51
N SER A 149 5.45 22.82 -14.36
CA SER A 149 4.72 21.69 -13.77
C SER A 149 3.58 21.21 -14.68
N CYS A 150 2.84 22.15 -15.28
CA CYS A 150 1.78 21.82 -16.25
C CYS A 150 2.35 21.14 -17.50
N ALA A 151 3.47 21.66 -18.04
CA ALA A 151 4.15 21.08 -19.18
C ALA A 151 4.67 19.66 -18.86
N ALA A 152 5.22 19.45 -17.67
CA ALA A 152 5.70 18.14 -17.22
C ALA A 152 4.56 17.11 -17.12
N VAL A 153 3.41 17.50 -16.55
CA VAL A 153 2.22 16.64 -16.51
C VAL A 153 1.70 16.35 -17.91
N ALA A 154 1.63 17.36 -18.78
CA ALA A 154 1.19 17.16 -20.17
C ALA A 154 2.11 16.17 -20.91
N LEU A 155 3.42 16.32 -20.76
CA LEU A 155 4.40 15.39 -21.36
C LEU A 155 4.24 13.96 -20.82
N LEU A 156 3.99 13.82 -19.51
CA LEU A 156 3.70 12.51 -18.93
C LEU A 156 2.42 11.89 -19.50
N LEU A 157 1.34 12.69 -19.62
CA LEU A 157 0.06 12.20 -20.13
C LEU A 157 0.16 11.76 -21.59
N LEU A 158 0.96 12.47 -22.41
CA LEU A 158 1.26 12.07 -23.79
C LEU A 158 1.99 10.73 -23.85
N GLY A 159 2.97 10.52 -22.97
CA GLY A 159 3.75 9.27 -22.89
C GLY A 159 3.19 8.24 -21.90
N LEU A 160 1.93 8.38 -21.45
CA LEU A 160 1.42 7.61 -20.32
C LEU A 160 1.29 6.12 -20.67
N LYS A 161 0.89 5.82 -21.91
CA LYS A 161 0.69 4.43 -22.36
C LYS A 161 2.00 3.67 -22.38
N GLU A 162 3.03 4.30 -22.94
CA GLU A 162 4.38 3.79 -23.08
C GLU A 162 5.06 3.66 -21.71
N ALA A 163 4.98 4.71 -20.87
CA ALA A 163 5.57 4.69 -19.54
C ALA A 163 4.92 3.62 -18.63
N THR A 164 3.60 3.42 -18.76
CA THR A 164 2.88 2.36 -18.02
C THR A 164 3.29 0.99 -18.52
N LEU A 165 3.37 0.77 -19.83
CA LEU A 165 3.78 -0.52 -20.40
C LEU A 165 5.13 -0.97 -19.84
N VAL A 166 6.13 -0.08 -19.90
CA VAL A 166 7.48 -0.41 -19.42
C VAL A 166 7.55 -0.47 -17.88
N ALA A 167 6.60 0.17 -17.16
CA ALA A 167 6.54 0.06 -15.70
C ALA A 167 6.02 -1.29 -15.19
N PHE A 168 5.13 -1.95 -15.96
CA PHE A 168 4.59 -3.27 -15.60
C PHE A 168 5.42 -4.42 -16.17
N ASP A 169 5.84 -4.31 -17.44
CA ASP A 169 6.64 -5.34 -18.09
C ASP A 169 7.62 -4.72 -19.11
N ALA A 170 8.86 -4.49 -18.64
CA ALA A 170 9.93 -3.99 -19.48
C ALA A 170 10.39 -5.00 -20.54
N SER A 171 10.28 -6.31 -20.26
CA SER A 171 10.69 -7.37 -21.21
C SER A 171 9.70 -7.47 -22.36
N PHE A 172 8.41 -7.40 -22.07
CA PHE A 172 7.36 -7.35 -23.09
C PHE A 172 7.46 -6.06 -23.94
N ALA A 173 7.73 -4.92 -23.32
CA ALA A 173 7.95 -3.66 -24.04
C ALA A 173 9.17 -3.73 -24.99
N ALA A 174 10.27 -4.37 -24.55
CA ALA A 174 11.44 -4.58 -25.40
C ALA A 174 11.15 -5.53 -26.57
N ALA A 175 10.42 -6.63 -26.32
CA ALA A 175 10.04 -7.59 -27.35
C ALA A 175 9.09 -6.99 -28.40
N THR A 176 8.26 -6.03 -28.01
CA THR A 176 7.36 -5.29 -28.92
C THR A 176 8.04 -4.14 -29.66
N GLY A 177 9.36 -3.95 -29.47
CA GLY A 177 10.17 -2.98 -30.22
C GLY A 177 10.23 -1.57 -29.62
N TRP A 178 9.71 -1.37 -28.40
CA TRP A 178 9.79 -0.05 -27.75
C TRP A 178 11.20 0.21 -27.17
N PRO A 179 11.72 1.46 -27.28
CA PRO A 179 13.00 1.82 -26.69
C PRO A 179 12.88 1.99 -25.17
N VAL A 180 12.92 0.87 -24.45
CA VAL A 180 12.80 0.78 -22.97
C VAL A 180 13.74 1.74 -22.25
N LEU A 181 15.00 1.83 -22.71
CA LEU A 181 16.00 2.70 -22.11
C LEU A 181 15.61 4.18 -22.23
N LEU A 182 15.15 4.61 -23.40
CA LEU A 182 14.77 6.00 -23.66
C LEU A 182 13.55 6.41 -22.82
N LEU A 183 12.56 5.51 -22.70
CA LEU A 183 11.36 5.73 -21.90
C LEU A 183 11.69 5.81 -20.39
N ASP A 184 12.60 4.95 -19.91
CA ASP A 184 13.08 4.99 -18.54
C ASP A 184 13.84 6.29 -18.24
N TYR A 185 14.75 6.69 -19.12
CA TYR A 185 15.43 7.99 -19.02
C TYR A 185 14.46 9.17 -19.03
N GLY A 186 13.47 9.16 -19.92
CA GLY A 186 12.44 10.20 -19.99
C GLY A 186 11.67 10.34 -18.68
N LEU A 187 11.28 9.22 -18.07
CA LEU A 187 10.57 9.24 -16.78
C LEU A 187 11.44 9.78 -15.65
N VAL A 188 12.68 9.31 -15.53
CA VAL A 188 13.59 9.77 -14.48
C VAL A 188 13.98 11.23 -14.70
N ALA A 189 14.18 11.66 -15.94
CA ALA A 189 14.42 13.06 -16.28
C ALA A 189 13.23 13.94 -15.90
N LEU A 190 12.00 13.47 -16.09
CA LEU A 190 10.79 14.18 -15.68
C LEU A 190 10.72 14.32 -14.15
N VAL A 191 11.08 13.27 -13.40
CA VAL A 191 11.21 13.34 -11.94
C VAL A 191 12.29 14.37 -11.55
N ALA A 192 13.44 14.38 -12.23
CA ALA A 192 14.51 15.34 -11.96
C ALA A 192 14.08 16.79 -12.23
N VAL A 193 13.36 17.04 -13.33
CA VAL A 193 12.75 18.36 -13.62
C VAL A 193 11.82 18.76 -12.47
N MET A 194 10.97 17.86 -11.99
CA MET A 194 10.10 18.16 -10.85
C MET A 194 10.86 18.44 -9.57
N MET A 195 11.98 17.75 -9.30
CA MET A 195 12.84 18.05 -8.14
C MET A 195 13.40 19.46 -8.22
N VAL A 196 13.87 19.89 -9.39
CA VAL A 196 14.44 21.22 -9.60
C VAL A 196 13.37 22.30 -9.49
N VAL A 197 12.22 22.11 -10.13
CA VAL A 197 11.08 23.05 -10.10
C VAL A 197 10.50 23.16 -8.69
N GLY A 198 10.45 22.06 -7.93
CA GLY A 198 9.95 22.09 -6.56
C GLY A 198 10.92 22.69 -5.55
N LEU A 199 12.21 22.84 -5.89
CA LEU A 199 13.25 23.31 -4.97
C LEU A 199 12.92 24.66 -4.32
N PRO A 200 12.48 25.71 -5.05
CA PRO A 200 12.15 26.99 -4.44
C PRO A 200 10.86 26.93 -3.60
N ALA A 201 9.94 26.04 -3.95
CA ALA A 201 8.61 25.93 -3.37
C ALA A 201 8.60 25.21 -2.00
N ALA A 202 9.38 24.14 -1.86
CA ALA A 202 9.36 23.31 -0.65
C ALA A 202 10.75 22.99 -0.11
N GLY A 203 11.81 23.10 -0.91
CA GLY A 203 13.16 22.64 -0.58
C GLY A 203 13.41 21.20 -1.07
N ALA A 204 14.68 20.84 -1.28
CA ALA A 204 15.06 19.61 -1.98
C ALA A 204 14.50 18.34 -1.32
N VAL A 205 14.61 18.24 0.00
CA VAL A 205 14.16 17.09 0.80
C VAL A 205 12.63 16.95 0.80
N LEU A 206 11.90 18.03 0.53
CA LEU A 206 10.46 18.09 0.69
C LEU A 206 9.73 17.80 -0.61
N VAL A 207 10.38 18.08 -1.74
CA VAL A 207 9.90 17.65 -3.06
C VAL A 207 10.01 16.13 -3.20
N THR A 208 11.08 15.51 -2.68
CA THR A 208 11.23 14.05 -2.70
C THR A 208 10.10 13.38 -1.92
N ALA A 209 9.72 13.95 -0.78
CA ALA A 209 8.54 13.53 -0.03
C ALA A 209 7.24 13.65 -0.86
N LEU A 210 7.01 14.77 -1.55
CA LEU A 210 5.82 14.97 -2.40
C LEU A 210 5.77 14.07 -3.64
N VAL A 211 6.91 13.59 -4.12
CA VAL A 211 6.97 12.61 -5.22
C VAL A 211 6.69 11.18 -4.73
N VAL A 212 6.85 10.88 -3.43
CA VAL A 212 6.69 9.51 -2.91
C VAL A 212 5.41 9.33 -2.09
N ILE A 213 5.12 10.24 -1.17
CA ILE A 213 4.03 10.14 -0.19
C ILE A 213 2.63 10.10 -0.86
N PRO A 214 2.23 11.06 -1.72
CA PRO A 214 0.92 11.05 -2.35
C PRO A 214 0.65 9.81 -3.24
N PRO A 215 1.61 9.32 -4.05
CA PRO A 215 1.42 8.07 -4.78
C PRO A 215 1.23 6.86 -3.88
N VAL A 216 2.00 6.78 -2.79
CA VAL A 216 1.88 5.67 -1.82
C VAL A 216 0.52 5.71 -1.14
N ALA A 217 0.00 6.89 -0.78
CA ALA A 217 -1.38 7.05 -0.32
C ALA A 217 -2.37 6.55 -1.37
N ALA A 218 -2.32 7.09 -2.59
CA ALA A 218 -3.26 6.79 -3.67
C ALA A 218 -3.32 5.29 -4.00
N ARG A 219 -2.17 4.59 -3.98
CA ARG A 219 -2.08 3.15 -4.22
C ARG A 219 -2.80 2.28 -3.18
N GLN A 220 -3.11 2.80 -2.00
CA GLN A 220 -3.93 2.07 -1.03
C GLN A 220 -5.42 2.05 -1.40
N TRP A 221 -5.88 3.06 -2.16
CA TRP A 221 -7.28 3.25 -2.50
C TRP A 221 -7.69 2.60 -3.82
N THR A 222 -6.77 2.41 -4.76
CA THR A 222 -7.07 1.89 -6.09
C THR A 222 -5.94 1.05 -6.68
N ASP A 223 -6.30 0.06 -7.48
CA ASP A 223 -5.37 -0.74 -8.29
C ASP A 223 -5.31 -0.26 -9.76
N ARG A 224 -6.15 0.72 -10.15
CA ARG A 224 -6.16 1.28 -11.52
C ARG A 224 -5.21 2.46 -11.63
N VAL A 225 -4.26 2.40 -12.57
CA VAL A 225 -3.21 3.42 -12.79
C VAL A 225 -3.79 4.81 -13.05
N SER A 226 -4.81 4.94 -13.93
CA SER A 226 -5.43 6.22 -14.25
C SER A 226 -6.05 6.90 -13.02
N THR A 227 -6.73 6.11 -12.18
CA THR A 227 -7.33 6.61 -10.93
C THR A 227 -6.25 6.93 -9.89
N MET A 228 -5.18 6.14 -9.85
CA MET A 228 -4.03 6.38 -8.96
C MET A 228 -3.33 7.70 -9.26
N LEU A 229 -3.13 8.03 -10.54
CA LEU A 229 -2.53 9.31 -10.98
C LEU A 229 -3.37 10.49 -10.49
N LEU A 230 -4.69 10.44 -10.71
CA LEU A 230 -5.59 11.51 -10.29
C LEU A 230 -5.63 11.67 -8.76
N LEU A 231 -5.80 10.58 -8.02
CA LEU A 231 -5.82 10.63 -6.55
C LEU A 231 -4.51 11.18 -5.98
N SER A 232 -3.37 10.71 -6.52
CA SER A 232 -2.05 11.13 -6.07
C SER A 232 -1.83 12.63 -6.32
N GLY A 233 -2.18 13.10 -7.52
CA GLY A 233 -2.16 14.53 -7.83
C GLY A 233 -3.04 15.34 -6.89
N LEU A 234 -4.26 14.89 -6.61
CA LEU A 234 -5.17 15.57 -5.68
C LEU A 234 -4.62 15.61 -4.25
N PHE A 235 -4.03 14.53 -3.76
CA PHE A 235 -3.39 14.50 -2.45
C PHE A 235 -2.17 15.42 -2.37
N GLY A 236 -1.35 15.46 -3.43
CA GLY A 236 -0.22 16.39 -3.53
C GLY A 236 -0.68 17.86 -3.56
N LEU A 237 -1.70 18.16 -4.36
CA LEU A 237 -2.32 19.48 -4.44
C LEU A 237 -2.90 19.91 -3.10
N PHE A 238 -3.68 19.04 -2.46
CA PHE A 238 -4.29 19.33 -1.16
C PHE A 238 -3.24 19.56 -0.08
N SER A 239 -2.17 18.74 -0.06
CA SER A 239 -1.05 18.92 0.88
C SER A 239 -0.35 20.25 0.68
N ALA A 240 -0.12 20.64 -0.57
CA ALA A 240 0.49 21.92 -0.93
C ALA A 240 -0.39 23.11 -0.49
N VAL A 241 -1.68 23.09 -0.82
CA VAL A 241 -2.62 24.17 -0.46
C VAL A 241 -2.73 24.33 1.05
N VAL A 242 -2.97 23.23 1.78
CA VAL A 242 -3.12 23.26 3.25
C VAL A 242 -1.80 23.64 3.91
N GLY A 243 -0.66 23.12 3.43
CA GLY A 243 0.66 23.46 3.98
C GLY A 243 1.04 24.93 3.79
N VAL A 244 0.73 25.51 2.62
CA VAL A 244 0.93 26.95 2.37
C VAL A 244 0.00 27.80 3.23
N LEU A 245 -1.29 27.42 3.33
CA LEU A 245 -2.28 28.18 4.10
C LEU A 245 -1.97 28.17 5.60
N THR A 246 -1.59 27.01 6.14
CA THR A 246 -1.19 26.86 7.56
C THR A 246 0.06 27.68 7.90
N SER A 247 1.05 27.71 7.00
CA SER A 247 2.23 28.56 7.16
C SER A 247 1.92 30.05 7.02
N ALA A 248 0.94 30.44 6.20
CA ALA A 248 0.48 31.82 6.10
C ALA A 248 -0.28 32.30 7.35
N LEU A 249 -0.98 31.40 8.04
CA LEU A 249 -1.76 31.71 9.25
C LEU A 249 -0.90 31.81 10.51
N VAL A 250 0.19 31.04 10.60
CA VAL A 250 1.05 31.00 11.78
C VAL A 250 2.42 31.59 11.45
N PRO A 251 2.78 32.76 12.02
CA PRO A 251 4.04 33.42 11.71
C PRO A 251 5.24 32.54 12.12
N ARG A 252 6.29 32.57 11.28
CA ARG A 252 7.57 31.83 11.43
C ARG A 252 7.53 30.32 11.16
N LEU A 253 6.44 29.76 10.64
CA LEU A 253 6.44 28.38 10.16
C LEU A 253 6.98 28.30 8.73
N ALA A 254 7.95 27.40 8.49
CA ALA A 254 8.41 27.10 7.14
C ALA A 254 7.33 26.34 6.36
N THR A 255 6.99 26.81 5.16
CA THR A 255 5.95 26.20 4.30
C THR A 255 6.26 24.76 3.93
N GLY A 256 7.51 24.47 3.57
CA GLY A 256 7.91 23.15 3.12
C GLY A 256 7.57 22.06 4.14
N PRO A 257 8.11 22.13 5.39
CA PRO A 257 7.84 21.13 6.41
C PRO A 257 6.35 20.94 6.70
N MET A 258 5.55 22.01 6.65
CA MET A 258 4.11 21.94 6.84
C MET A 258 3.42 21.13 5.73
N VAL A 259 3.82 21.34 4.46
CA VAL A 259 3.30 20.55 3.34
C VAL A 259 3.59 19.05 3.53
N VAL A 260 4.80 18.70 3.99
CA VAL A 260 5.18 17.30 4.23
C VAL A 260 4.42 16.70 5.42
N LEU A 261 4.23 17.45 6.51
CA LEU A 261 3.45 16.98 7.66
C LEU A 261 1.99 16.72 7.28
N VAL A 262 1.40 17.58 6.44
CA VAL A 262 0.05 17.36 5.90
C VAL A 262 0.05 16.11 5.01
N ALA A 263 0.99 15.98 4.08
CA ALA A 263 1.07 14.80 3.21
C ALA A 263 1.24 13.49 4.02
N ALA A 264 2.08 13.52 5.06
CA ALA A 264 2.28 12.41 5.97
C ALA A 264 0.97 12.04 6.69
N SER A 265 0.21 13.02 7.18
CA SER A 265 -1.10 12.78 7.81
C SER A 265 -2.09 12.11 6.87
N ILE A 266 -2.10 12.47 5.58
CA ILE A 266 -2.95 11.86 4.55
C ILE A 266 -2.54 10.41 4.28
N VAL A 267 -1.24 10.12 4.19
CA VAL A 267 -0.74 8.74 4.03
C VAL A 267 -1.08 7.90 5.25
N THR A 268 -0.85 8.42 6.46
CA THR A 268 -1.20 7.70 7.69
C THR A 268 -2.69 7.39 7.71
N LEU A 269 -3.56 8.37 7.45
CA LEU A 269 -5.00 8.15 7.36
C LEU A 269 -5.37 7.13 6.27
N SER A 270 -4.71 7.19 5.11
CA SER A 270 -4.91 6.23 4.02
C SER A 270 -4.55 4.80 4.44
N PHE A 271 -3.48 4.59 5.20
CA PHE A 271 -3.13 3.26 5.72
C PHE A 271 -4.17 2.70 6.70
N PHE A 272 -4.80 3.56 7.50
CA PHE A 272 -5.86 3.14 8.41
C PHE A 272 -7.19 2.89 7.67
N CYS A 273 -7.58 3.79 6.76
CA CYS A 273 -8.93 3.82 6.17
C CYS A 273 -9.07 3.09 4.82
N ALA A 274 -7.98 2.71 4.15
CA ALA A 274 -8.08 2.15 2.81
C ALA A 274 -8.85 0.80 2.75
N PRO A 275 -9.79 0.64 1.82
CA PRO A 275 -10.69 -0.52 1.79
C PRO A 275 -10.03 -1.82 1.29
N VAL A 276 -9.02 -1.74 0.42
CA VAL A 276 -8.39 -2.93 -0.19
C VAL A 276 -7.17 -3.38 0.62
N ARG A 277 -6.30 -2.43 0.99
CA ARG A 277 -5.00 -2.70 1.60
C ARG A 277 -4.85 -2.13 3.02
N GLY A 278 -5.85 -1.40 3.51
CA GLY A 278 -5.80 -0.77 4.81
C GLY A 278 -5.81 -1.78 5.95
N TRP A 279 -5.17 -1.39 7.05
CA TRP A 279 -5.02 -2.26 8.21
C TRP A 279 -6.37 -2.64 8.84
N LEU A 280 -7.33 -1.71 8.88
CA LEU A 280 -8.69 -1.99 9.37
C LEU A 280 -9.44 -2.97 8.47
N ALA A 281 -9.40 -2.77 7.15
CA ALA A 281 -10.08 -3.66 6.21
C ALA A 281 -9.50 -5.08 6.28
N ARG A 282 -8.17 -5.19 6.39
CA ARG A 282 -7.50 -6.47 6.65
C ARG A 282 -7.90 -7.06 7.99
N ALA A 283 -7.93 -6.30 9.07
CA ALA A 283 -8.33 -6.78 10.40
C ALA A 283 -9.79 -7.25 10.43
N ILE A 284 -10.70 -6.53 9.78
CA ILE A 284 -12.11 -6.90 9.65
C ILE A 284 -12.24 -8.19 8.83
N ARG A 285 -11.55 -8.27 7.69
CA ARG A 285 -11.52 -9.48 6.85
C ARG A 285 -11.00 -10.67 7.65
N LEU A 286 -9.86 -10.53 8.34
CA LEU A 286 -9.30 -11.58 9.20
C LEU A 286 -10.23 -11.99 10.34
N ARG A 287 -11.01 -11.07 10.91
CA ARG A 287 -12.03 -11.41 11.92
C ARG A 287 -13.23 -12.14 11.32
N GLN A 288 -13.70 -11.74 10.14
CA GLN A 288 -14.79 -12.44 9.43
C GLN A 288 -14.36 -13.87 9.07
N VAL A 289 -13.13 -13.99 8.57
CA VAL A 289 -12.43 -15.25 8.30
C VAL A 289 -12.36 -16.14 9.55
N GLN A 290 -11.89 -15.62 10.67
CA GLN A 290 -11.83 -16.39 11.92
C GLN A 290 -13.21 -16.86 12.38
N ARG A 291 -14.25 -16.04 12.18
CA ARG A 291 -15.63 -16.42 12.49
C ARG A 291 -16.15 -17.53 11.57
N SER A 292 -15.97 -17.43 10.26
CA SER A 292 -16.41 -18.48 9.32
C SER A 292 -15.69 -19.82 9.56
N TRP A 293 -14.42 -19.75 9.95
CA TRP A 293 -13.65 -20.92 10.39
C TRP A 293 -14.22 -21.57 11.65
N ALA A 294 -14.47 -20.77 12.69
CA ALA A 294 -15.03 -21.27 13.95
C ALA A 294 -16.43 -21.85 13.76
N GLU A 295 -17.31 -21.18 13.00
CA GLU A 295 -18.66 -21.67 12.66
C GLU A 295 -18.60 -23.05 12.02
N GLY A 296 -17.74 -23.22 11.01
CA GLY A 296 -17.67 -24.48 10.30
C GLY A 296 -16.96 -25.61 11.02
N ARG A 297 -16.00 -25.33 11.91
CA ARG A 297 -15.43 -26.34 12.81
C ARG A 297 -16.47 -26.90 13.78
N VAL A 298 -17.29 -26.03 14.37
CA VAL A 298 -18.35 -26.47 15.29
C VAL A 298 -19.35 -27.35 14.54
N LEU A 299 -19.69 -27.02 13.29
CA LEU A 299 -20.56 -27.84 12.45
C LEU A 299 -19.98 -29.24 12.16
N THR A 300 -18.70 -29.34 11.78
CA THR A 300 -18.08 -30.63 11.47
C THR A 300 -18.01 -31.53 12.70
N VAL A 301 -17.58 -30.99 13.84
CA VAL A 301 -17.52 -31.75 15.10
C VAL A 301 -18.91 -32.14 15.60
N ALA A 302 -19.90 -31.25 15.49
CA ALA A 302 -21.29 -31.57 15.82
C ALA A 302 -21.82 -32.74 14.99
N GLN A 303 -21.48 -32.79 13.69
CA GLN A 303 -21.86 -33.91 12.83
C GLN A 303 -21.15 -35.20 13.24
N GLU A 304 -19.85 -35.16 13.52
CA GLU A 304 -19.10 -36.33 13.99
C GLU A 304 -19.69 -36.89 15.30
N CYS A 305 -20.01 -36.00 16.25
CA CYS A 305 -20.71 -36.37 17.49
C CYS A 305 -22.05 -37.05 17.22
N ALA A 306 -22.88 -36.46 16.35
CA ALA A 306 -24.18 -37.03 15.96
C ALA A 306 -24.03 -38.43 15.35
N THR A 307 -23.06 -38.62 14.45
CA THR A 307 -22.80 -39.94 13.83
C THR A 307 -22.19 -40.95 14.79
N SER A 308 -21.39 -40.51 15.76
CA SER A 308 -20.80 -41.41 16.77
C SER A 308 -21.81 -41.88 17.82
N ALA A 309 -22.83 -41.05 18.10
CA ALA A 309 -23.94 -41.41 18.98
C ALA A 309 -24.83 -42.51 18.35
N ASP A 310 -25.03 -42.47 17.02
CA ASP A 310 -25.75 -43.52 16.29
C ASP A 310 -25.07 -44.89 16.41
N ALA A 311 -23.73 -44.92 16.46
CA ALA A 311 -22.96 -46.17 16.53
C ALA A 311 -22.90 -46.77 17.94
N SER A 312 -23.08 -45.95 18.98
CA SER A 312 -22.86 -46.35 20.38
C SER A 312 -24.15 -46.58 21.18
N THR A 313 -25.29 -46.03 20.73
CA THR A 313 -26.54 -46.08 21.50
C THR A 313 -27.53 -47.08 20.87
N GLN A 314 -27.81 -48.19 21.56
CA GLN A 314 -28.85 -49.17 21.16
C GLN A 314 -30.28 -48.60 21.17
N MET A 315 -30.48 -47.34 21.58
CA MET A 315 -31.77 -46.64 21.51
C MET A 315 -31.91 -45.85 20.21
N LEU A 316 -32.66 -46.40 19.26
CA LEU A 316 -33.04 -45.78 17.97
C LEU A 316 -33.66 -44.36 18.12
N PHE A 317 -34.20 -44.04 19.30
CA PHE A 317 -34.87 -42.77 19.59
C PHE A 317 -33.94 -41.57 19.86
N LEU A 318 -32.67 -41.82 20.17
CA LEU A 318 -31.66 -40.76 20.41
C LEU A 318 -30.68 -40.61 19.24
N ALA A 319 -30.94 -41.35 18.15
CA ALA A 319 -30.12 -41.32 16.95
C ALA A 319 -30.02 -39.88 16.39
N GLY A 320 -28.79 -39.43 16.14
CA GLY A 320 -28.47 -38.10 15.62
C GLY A 320 -28.51 -36.95 16.65
N THR A 321 -28.65 -37.26 17.95
CA THR A 321 -28.58 -36.25 19.03
C THR A 321 -27.20 -36.21 19.70
N PHE A 322 -26.81 -35.04 20.19
CA PHE A 322 -25.51 -34.85 20.86
C PHE A 322 -25.62 -33.81 21.98
N ALA A 323 -24.70 -33.90 22.95
CA ALA A 323 -24.57 -32.90 24.02
C ALA A 323 -23.67 -31.73 23.58
N GLU A 324 -24.03 -30.51 23.97
CA GLU A 324 -23.23 -29.32 23.69
C GLU A 324 -21.82 -29.38 24.32
N GLN A 325 -21.71 -30.00 25.49
CA GLN A 325 -20.44 -30.15 26.21
C GLN A 325 -19.44 -31.00 25.41
N ASP A 326 -19.88 -32.08 24.78
CA ASP A 326 -19.03 -32.98 24.00
C ASP A 326 -18.46 -32.29 22.76
N VAL A 327 -19.29 -31.50 22.06
CA VAL A 327 -18.85 -30.72 20.91
C VAL A 327 -17.83 -29.65 21.33
N ARG A 328 -18.11 -28.92 22.41
CA ARG A 328 -17.18 -27.90 22.91
C ARG A 328 -15.85 -28.49 23.37
N LEU A 329 -15.86 -29.66 24.03
CA LEU A 329 -14.66 -30.36 24.46
C LEU A 329 -13.82 -30.82 23.26
N ARG A 330 -14.43 -31.48 22.27
CA ARG A 330 -13.71 -31.92 21.06
C ARG A 330 -13.14 -30.76 20.26
N VAL A 331 -13.90 -29.68 20.07
CA VAL A 331 -13.40 -28.47 19.39
C VAL A 331 -12.25 -27.85 20.19
N ALA A 332 -12.30 -27.84 21.53
CA ALA A 332 -11.25 -27.24 22.36
C ALA A 332 -9.94 -28.04 22.37
N CYS A 333 -10.01 -29.38 22.36
CA CYS A 333 -8.84 -30.26 22.28
C CYS A 333 -8.03 -30.04 20.99
N ASP A 334 -8.71 -29.70 19.90
CA ASP A 334 -8.11 -29.59 18.57
C ASP A 334 -7.63 -28.15 18.22
N ASP A 335 -8.16 -27.11 18.88
CA ASP A 335 -7.84 -25.69 18.60
C ASP A 335 -6.91 -25.01 19.61
N GLY A 336 -6.41 -25.74 20.62
CA GLY A 336 -5.57 -25.16 21.66
C GLY A 336 -6.28 -24.12 22.55
N GLY A 337 -7.58 -24.28 22.81
CA GLY A 337 -8.27 -23.61 23.93
C GLY A 337 -8.97 -22.26 23.68
N ARG A 338 -9.34 -21.88 22.45
CA ARG A 338 -10.13 -20.63 22.21
C ARG A 338 -11.63 -20.79 22.45
N ASN A 339 -12.03 -20.89 23.72
CA ASN A 339 -13.43 -21.11 24.15
C ASN A 339 -14.41 -19.93 23.81
N ARG A 340 -13.89 -18.73 23.54
CA ARG A 340 -14.73 -17.55 23.21
C ARG A 340 -15.27 -17.57 21.79
N ASP A 341 -14.50 -18.06 20.83
CA ASP A 341 -14.93 -18.08 19.43
C ASP A 341 -15.90 -19.24 19.17
N THR A 342 -15.69 -20.38 19.84
CA THR A 342 -16.59 -21.54 19.78
C THR A 342 -17.97 -21.24 20.35
N SER A 343 -18.06 -20.55 21.49
CA SER A 343 -19.34 -20.16 22.10
C SER A 343 -20.10 -19.09 21.31
N ARG A 344 -19.41 -18.25 20.55
CA ARG A 344 -20.04 -17.30 19.60
C ARG A 344 -20.53 -18.04 18.35
N ALA A 345 -19.70 -18.90 17.78
CA ALA A 345 -20.06 -19.75 16.65
C ALA A 345 -21.29 -20.61 16.96
N TRP A 346 -21.33 -21.26 18.13
CA TRP A 346 -22.48 -22.05 18.57
C TRP A 346 -23.78 -21.25 18.56
N ARG A 347 -23.78 -20.04 19.14
CA ARG A 347 -24.95 -19.15 19.13
C ARG A 347 -25.40 -18.79 17.72
N GLN A 348 -24.46 -18.46 16.84
CA GLN A 348 -24.78 -18.13 15.44
C GLN A 348 -25.39 -19.32 14.67
N LEU A 349 -24.97 -20.55 14.98
CA LEU A 349 -25.53 -21.75 14.37
C LEU A 349 -26.95 -22.05 14.85
N VAL A 350 -27.23 -21.78 16.13
CA VAL A 350 -28.58 -21.87 16.70
C VAL A 350 -29.48 -20.78 16.11
N ASP A 351 -29.00 -19.54 16.02
CA ASP A 351 -29.75 -18.41 15.43
C ASP A 351 -30.08 -18.67 13.95
N ARG A 352 -29.17 -19.31 13.21
CA ARG A 352 -29.38 -19.72 11.80
C ARG A 352 -30.22 -20.98 11.63
N LYS A 353 -30.67 -21.62 12.72
CA LYS A 353 -31.41 -22.88 12.74
C LYS A 353 -30.67 -24.03 12.05
N TRP A 354 -29.35 -24.07 12.15
CA TRP A 354 -28.56 -25.22 11.69
C TRP A 354 -28.44 -26.27 12.79
N ILE A 355 -28.52 -25.84 14.05
CA ILE A 355 -28.59 -26.67 15.24
C ILE A 355 -29.84 -26.27 16.01
N GLU A 356 -30.64 -27.25 16.43
CA GLU A 356 -31.87 -27.03 17.19
C GLU A 356 -31.89 -27.92 18.44
N ARG A 357 -32.57 -27.43 19.48
CA ARG A 357 -32.70 -28.17 20.74
C ARG A 357 -33.69 -29.31 20.54
N PHE A 358 -33.33 -30.51 20.97
CA PHE A 358 -34.18 -31.68 20.80
C PHE A 358 -35.42 -31.56 21.71
N PRO A 359 -36.65 -31.52 21.16
CA PRO A 359 -37.85 -31.17 21.92
C PRO A 359 -38.29 -32.26 22.93
N ARG A 360 -37.83 -33.51 22.77
CA ARG A 360 -38.27 -34.65 23.60
C ARG A 360 -37.40 -34.96 24.82
N ALA A 361 -36.38 -34.14 25.11
CA ALA A 361 -35.51 -34.34 26.28
C ALA A 361 -36.24 -34.19 27.63
N ALA A 362 -37.42 -33.57 27.65
CA ALA A 362 -38.22 -33.42 28.89
C ALA A 362 -38.85 -34.72 29.40
N THR A 363 -38.91 -35.78 28.59
CA THR A 363 -39.57 -37.05 28.94
C THR A 363 -38.64 -38.17 29.38
N LEU A 364 -37.32 -37.94 29.38
CA LEU A 364 -36.34 -38.86 29.97
C LEU A 364 -35.95 -38.38 31.37
N THR A 365 -36.93 -38.22 32.26
CA THR A 365 -36.63 -38.26 33.70
C THR A 365 -36.24 -39.69 34.02
N THR A 366 -34.93 -39.91 34.12
CA THR A 366 -34.36 -41.12 34.69
C THR A 366 -34.95 -41.32 36.08
N HIS A 367 -35.70 -42.41 36.28
CA HIS A 367 -35.90 -42.98 37.61
C HIS A 367 -34.52 -43.41 38.14
N SER A 368 -33.78 -42.48 38.73
CA SER A 368 -32.60 -42.76 39.55
C SER A 368 -32.40 -41.57 40.48
N SER A 369 -32.84 -41.76 41.72
CA SER A 369 -32.69 -40.82 42.82
C SER A 369 -31.27 -40.91 43.38
N ALA A 370 -30.42 -39.94 43.03
CA ALA A 370 -29.26 -39.56 43.83
C ALA A 370 -29.28 -38.02 44.01
N PRO A 371 -29.25 -37.49 45.25
CA PRO A 371 -29.34 -36.06 45.50
C PRO A 371 -27.99 -35.41 45.19
N GLY A 372 -27.92 -34.60 44.13
CA GLY A 372 -26.75 -33.73 43.91
C GLY A 372 -26.47 -33.22 42.50
N CYS A 373 -27.07 -33.77 41.44
CA CYS A 373 -26.72 -33.33 40.07
C CYS A 373 -27.97 -33.13 39.19
N GLN A 374 -28.68 -32.02 39.42
CA GLN A 374 -29.80 -31.59 38.57
C GLN A 374 -29.30 -30.64 37.49
N THR A 375 -28.88 -31.17 36.35
CA THR A 375 -29.17 -30.59 35.03
C THR A 375 -29.00 -31.71 34.01
N SER A 376 -30.11 -32.25 33.50
CA SER A 376 -30.04 -33.14 32.33
C SER A 376 -29.37 -32.36 31.19
N PRO A 377 -28.33 -32.90 30.53
CA PRO A 377 -27.66 -32.20 29.45
C PRO A 377 -28.71 -31.88 28.37
N ALA A 378 -28.77 -30.62 27.95
CA ALA A 378 -29.61 -30.24 26.83
C ALA A 378 -29.13 -31.00 25.60
N LEU A 379 -29.95 -31.92 25.10
CA LEU A 379 -29.68 -32.63 23.86
C LEU A 379 -30.01 -31.73 22.67
N TRP A 380 -29.10 -31.72 21.70
CA TRP A 380 -29.20 -30.95 20.47
C TRP A 380 -29.21 -31.88 19.26
N GLN A 381 -29.81 -31.42 18.17
CA GLN A 381 -29.81 -32.12 16.89
C GLN A 381 -29.43 -31.15 15.76
N LEU A 382 -28.80 -31.67 14.71
CA LEU A 382 -28.59 -30.91 13.48
C LEU A 382 -29.86 -30.93 12.62
N THR A 383 -30.26 -29.78 12.09
CA THR A 383 -31.35 -29.71 11.10
C THR A 383 -30.91 -30.35 9.78
N GLN A 384 -31.83 -30.62 8.85
CA GLN A 384 -31.46 -31.11 7.50
C GLN A 384 -30.46 -30.15 6.81
N VAL A 385 -30.74 -28.85 6.87
CA VAL A 385 -29.85 -27.80 6.31
C VAL A 385 -28.49 -27.80 7.00
N GLY A 386 -28.45 -27.95 8.33
CA GLY A 386 -27.20 -28.05 9.08
C GLY A 386 -26.35 -29.26 8.68
N ARG A 387 -26.98 -30.43 8.50
CA ARG A 387 -26.31 -31.66 8.04
C ARG A 387 -25.76 -31.54 6.63
N GLU A 388 -26.53 -30.99 5.70
CA GLU A 388 -26.07 -30.78 4.32
C GLU A 388 -24.83 -29.89 4.26
N LYS A 389 -24.83 -28.76 4.99
CA LYS A 389 -23.68 -27.86 5.04
C LYS A 389 -22.45 -28.47 5.71
N ALA A 390 -22.65 -29.25 6.77
CA ALA A 390 -21.56 -29.93 7.45
C ALA A 390 -20.94 -31.02 6.54
N LEU A 391 -21.76 -31.79 5.81
CA LEU A 391 -21.32 -32.77 4.80
C LEU A 391 -20.61 -32.12 3.63
N GLU A 392 -21.13 -31.00 3.12
CA GLU A 392 -20.51 -30.23 2.04
C GLU A 392 -19.12 -29.76 2.46
N ARG A 393 -19.00 -29.20 3.67
CA ARG A 393 -17.72 -28.75 4.23
C ARG A 393 -16.75 -29.91 4.45
N ALA A 394 -17.21 -31.03 4.99
CA ALA A 394 -16.37 -32.22 5.20
C ALA A 394 -15.86 -32.80 3.87
N ARG A 395 -16.72 -32.86 2.84
CA ARG A 395 -16.30 -33.22 1.47
C ARG A 395 -15.23 -32.25 0.95
N ARG A 396 -15.45 -30.95 1.14
CA ARG A 396 -14.52 -29.93 0.68
C ARG A 396 -13.15 -30.05 1.36
N LEU A 397 -13.09 -30.27 2.67
CA LEU A 397 -11.83 -30.46 3.41
C LEU A 397 -11.05 -31.68 2.89
N ARG A 398 -11.71 -32.82 2.70
CA ARG A 398 -11.07 -34.03 2.16
C ARG A 398 -10.46 -33.82 0.78
N LEU A 399 -11.20 -33.16 -0.12
CA LEU A 399 -10.68 -32.83 -1.46
C LEU A 399 -9.44 -31.95 -1.40
N TRP A 400 -9.37 -31.06 -0.42
CA TRP A 400 -8.19 -30.21 -0.24
C TRP A 400 -7.02 -30.97 0.38
N ASP A 401 -7.25 -31.91 1.29
CA ASP A 401 -6.20 -32.81 1.78
C ASP A 401 -5.59 -33.63 0.63
N ASP A 402 -6.42 -34.12 -0.30
CA ASP A 402 -5.96 -34.82 -1.51
C ASP A 402 -5.12 -33.89 -2.41
N VAL A 403 -5.55 -32.64 -2.62
CA VAL A 403 -4.78 -31.64 -3.40
C VAL A 403 -3.46 -31.30 -2.72
N PHE A 404 -3.44 -31.14 -1.40
CA PHE A 404 -2.21 -30.88 -0.65
C PHE A 404 -1.22 -32.04 -0.69
N ALA A 405 -1.70 -33.28 -0.81
CA ALA A 405 -0.86 -34.45 -0.98
C ALA A 405 -0.18 -34.49 -2.36
N VAL A 406 -0.82 -33.93 -3.39
CA VAL A 406 -0.34 -33.99 -4.79
C VAL A 406 0.47 -32.75 -5.20
N SER A 407 -0.01 -31.53 -4.93
CA SER A 407 0.59 -30.28 -5.44
C SER A 407 0.63 -29.20 -4.36
N ARG A 408 1.57 -29.33 -3.42
CA ARG A 408 1.63 -28.50 -2.21
C ARG A 408 1.90 -27.01 -2.48
N ASP A 409 2.70 -26.71 -3.51
CA ASP A 409 3.08 -25.32 -3.82
C ASP A 409 2.00 -24.60 -4.63
N ASP A 410 1.36 -25.25 -5.60
CA ASP A 410 0.22 -24.69 -6.34
C ASP A 410 -0.99 -24.49 -5.42
N ALA A 411 -1.24 -25.42 -4.49
CA ALA A 411 -2.34 -25.32 -3.53
C ALA A 411 -2.25 -24.07 -2.62
N ARG A 412 -1.02 -23.59 -2.35
CA ARG A 412 -0.81 -22.38 -1.54
C ARG A 412 -1.27 -21.11 -2.25
N GLU A 413 -1.21 -21.08 -3.58
CA GLU A 413 -1.58 -19.91 -4.38
C GLU A 413 -3.11 -19.76 -4.46
N PHE A 414 -3.85 -20.87 -4.45
CA PHE A 414 -5.32 -20.89 -4.50
C PHE A 414 -6.00 -20.93 -3.13
N LEU A 415 -5.23 -20.93 -2.03
CA LEU A 415 -5.76 -21.04 -0.69
C LEU A 415 -6.53 -19.78 -0.30
N THR A 416 -7.86 -19.83 -0.43
CA THR A 416 -8.75 -18.84 0.18
C THR A 416 -9.31 -19.39 1.47
N ILE A 417 -9.67 -18.47 2.37
CA ILE A 417 -10.12 -18.77 3.72
C ILE A 417 -11.36 -19.67 3.75
N ASP A 418 -12.31 -19.42 2.85
CA ASP A 418 -13.38 -20.37 2.59
C ASP A 418 -12.94 -21.12 1.35
N LEU A 419 -12.48 -22.36 1.55
CA LEU A 419 -12.07 -23.28 0.48
C LEU A 419 -13.10 -23.12 -0.67
N PRO A 420 -12.72 -22.73 -1.89
CA PRO A 420 -13.66 -22.46 -2.96
C PRO A 420 -14.39 -23.75 -3.37
N ALA A 421 -15.53 -23.61 -4.05
CA ALA A 421 -16.23 -24.76 -4.61
C ALA A 421 -15.26 -25.58 -5.48
N PRO A 422 -15.21 -26.91 -5.32
CA PRO A 422 -14.14 -27.77 -5.84
C PRO A 422 -14.02 -27.75 -7.37
N GLU A 423 -15.09 -27.35 -8.07
CA GLU A 423 -15.17 -27.33 -9.52
C GLU A 423 -14.21 -26.33 -10.18
N ALA A 424 -13.90 -25.21 -9.51
CA ALA A 424 -12.95 -24.20 -10.00
C ALA A 424 -11.48 -24.63 -9.84
N VAL A 425 -11.18 -25.53 -8.90
CA VAL A 425 -9.81 -25.98 -8.59
C VAL A 425 -9.49 -27.28 -9.32
N LEU A 426 -10.46 -28.19 -9.46
CA LEU A 426 -10.29 -29.44 -10.18
C LEU A 426 -10.02 -29.24 -11.67
N THR A 427 -10.49 -28.16 -12.30
CA THR A 427 -10.14 -27.85 -13.70
C THR A 427 -8.68 -27.45 -13.84
N ALA A 428 -8.14 -26.64 -12.91
CA ALA A 428 -6.74 -26.21 -12.90
C ALA A 428 -5.79 -27.35 -12.48
N ALA A 429 -6.12 -28.09 -11.40
CA ALA A 429 -5.33 -29.20 -10.90
C ALA A 429 -5.35 -30.42 -11.83
N ARG A 430 -6.49 -30.73 -12.49
CA ARG A 430 -6.51 -31.75 -13.56
C ARG A 430 -5.67 -31.33 -14.76
N LEU A 431 -5.68 -30.05 -15.14
CA LEU A 431 -4.80 -29.56 -16.22
C LEU A 431 -3.32 -29.72 -15.86
N ALA A 432 -2.93 -29.41 -14.62
CA ALA A 432 -1.56 -29.60 -14.15
C ALA A 432 -1.14 -31.08 -14.12
N VAL A 433 -2.01 -31.98 -13.63
CA VAL A 433 -1.75 -33.44 -13.63
C VAL A 433 -1.72 -34.00 -15.05
N ILE A 434 -2.59 -33.53 -15.96
CA ILE A 434 -2.58 -33.91 -17.38
C ILE A 434 -1.32 -33.36 -18.09
N GLN A 435 -0.91 -32.12 -17.82
CA GLN A 435 0.32 -31.54 -18.38
C GLN A 435 1.58 -32.24 -17.88
N ALA A 436 1.63 -32.60 -16.60
CA ALA A 436 2.72 -33.41 -16.05
C ALA A 436 2.78 -34.82 -16.68
N ALA A 437 1.63 -35.46 -16.90
CA ALA A 437 1.56 -36.75 -17.58
C ALA A 437 1.86 -36.70 -19.10
N VAL A 438 1.72 -35.54 -19.74
CA VAL A 438 2.04 -35.30 -21.15
C VAL A 438 3.51 -34.89 -21.34
N ALA A 439 4.15 -34.28 -20.35
CA ALA A 439 5.56 -33.92 -20.39
C ALA A 439 6.52 -35.10 -20.13
N ASP A 440 6.01 -36.19 -19.55
CA ASP A 440 6.75 -37.42 -19.22
C ASP A 440 6.61 -38.51 -20.31
N ARG A 441 6.11 -38.15 -21.50
CA ARG A 441 6.08 -38.93 -22.74
C ARG A 441 6.79 -38.15 -23.84
#